data_AF-A0A359LVN6-F1
#
_entry.id   AF-A0A359LVN6-F1
#
_cell.length_a   1.000
_cell.length_b   1.000
_cell.length_c   1.000
_cell.angle_alpha   90.00
_cell.angle_beta   90.00
_cell.angle_gamma   90.00
#
_symmetry.space_group_name_H-M   'P 1'
#
loop_
_entity.id
_entity.type
_entity.pdbx_description
1 polymer ?
#
loop_
_entity_poly.entity_id
_entity_poly.type
_entity_poly.pdbx_seq_one_letter_code
_entity_poly.pdbx_strand_id
1 'polypeptide(L)'
;SVQSCQKPKLYDSDSANANARLSTQLPYIMAVSRFAHYLKVMMRDKIGSFMSREQADTFLNKWIINYVTPDDSASAETKARRPLREARVDVVEIPGKPGCYRAVAFLRPHFQLDELTVSLRLVAELPAPAK
;
A
#
# COMPACT_ATOMS: atom_id res chain seq x y z
N SER A 1 -7.85 14.45 10.93
CA SER A 1 -6.86 13.36 11.07
C SER A 1 -7.50 12.19 11.79
N VAL A 2 -7.38 10.97 11.26
CA VAL A 2 -7.98 9.74 11.84
C VAL A 2 -6.86 8.77 12.21
N GLN A 3 -6.29 8.96 13.41
CA GLN A 3 -5.14 8.21 13.91
C GLN A 3 -5.58 7.07 14.84
N SER A 4 -4.78 6.01 14.89
CA SER A 4 -4.90 4.96 15.90
C SER A 4 -4.19 5.38 17.21
N CYS A 5 -4.34 4.57 18.26
CA CYS A 5 -3.64 4.79 19.53
C CYS A 5 -2.13 4.44 19.46
N GLN A 6 -1.63 3.92 18.33
CA GLN A 6 -0.23 3.53 18.19
C GLN A 6 0.66 4.77 18.05
N LYS A 7 1.69 4.87 18.90
CA LYS A 7 2.77 5.85 18.73
C LYS A 7 3.75 5.35 17.64
N PRO A 8 4.00 6.11 16.56
CA PRO A 8 4.95 5.69 15.53
C PRO A 8 6.37 5.70 16.11
N LYS A 9 7.14 4.63 15.85
CA LYS A 9 8.55 4.56 16.23
C LYS A 9 9.38 5.40 15.26
N LEU A 10 10.44 6.03 15.78
CA LEU A 10 11.44 6.71 14.97
C LEU A 10 12.55 5.71 14.61
N TYR A 11 13.03 5.82 13.38
CA TYR A 11 14.06 5.02 12.75
C TYR A 11 15.08 5.93 12.09
N ASP A 12 16.24 5.37 11.75
CA ASP A 12 17.35 6.12 11.14
C ASP A 12 17.07 6.58 9.71
N SER A 13 16.18 5.88 8.99
CA SER A 13 15.83 6.20 7.61
C SER A 13 14.45 6.86 7.49
N ASP A 14 14.35 7.89 6.67
CA ASP A 14 13.09 8.60 6.39
C ASP A 14 12.00 7.69 5.82
N SER A 15 12.37 6.69 5.02
CA SER A 15 11.43 5.70 4.48
C SER A 15 10.80 4.84 5.58
N ALA A 16 11.59 4.39 6.56
CA ALA A 16 11.08 3.67 7.72
C ALA A 16 10.20 4.56 8.60
N ASN A 17 10.55 5.84 8.78
CA ASN A 17 9.71 6.82 9.48
C ASN A 17 8.38 7.05 8.77
N ALA A 18 8.38 7.18 7.45
CA ALA A 18 7.17 7.29 6.64
C ALA A 18 6.28 6.04 6.80
N ASN A 19 6.85 4.84 6.71
CA ASN A 19 6.12 3.58 6.91
C ASN A 19 5.55 3.46 8.34
N ALA A 20 6.30 3.88 9.35
CA ALA A 20 5.85 3.90 10.73
C ALA A 20 4.65 4.83 10.91
N ARG A 21 4.70 6.03 10.31
CA ARG A 21 3.60 7.01 10.33
C ARG A 21 2.38 6.54 9.55
N LEU A 22 2.55 5.90 8.41
CA LEU A 22 1.42 5.31 7.66
C LEU A 22 0.72 4.22 8.46
N SER A 23 1.47 3.43 9.23
CA SER A 23 0.96 2.36 10.08
C SER A 23 0.12 2.84 11.27
N THR A 24 0.08 4.14 11.56
CA THR A 24 -0.77 4.72 12.62
C THR A 24 -2.07 5.29 12.09
N GLN A 25 -2.25 5.42 10.76
CA GLN A 25 -3.44 6.03 10.20
C GLN A 25 -4.52 4.97 9.94
N LEU A 26 -5.66 5.11 10.62
CA LEU A 26 -6.77 4.15 10.52
C LEU A 26 -7.29 3.94 9.09
N PRO A 27 -7.39 4.96 8.21
CA PRO A 27 -7.83 4.75 6.83
C PRO A 27 -6.98 3.74 6.07
N TYR A 28 -5.64 3.80 6.24
CA TYR A 28 -4.73 2.87 5.57
C TYR A 28 -4.75 1.49 6.23
N ILE A 29 -4.84 1.42 7.56
CA ILE A 29 -4.97 0.14 8.28
C ILE A 29 -6.24 -0.60 7.82
N MET A 30 -7.37 0.11 7.73
CA MET A 30 -8.65 -0.49 7.29
C MET A 30 -8.60 -0.92 5.82
N ALA A 31 -7.97 -0.13 4.95
CA ALA A 31 -7.76 -0.50 3.56
C ALA A 31 -6.92 -1.79 3.43
N VAL A 32 -5.75 -1.85 4.10
CA VAL A 32 -4.88 -3.04 4.09
C VAL A 32 -5.59 -4.25 4.69
N SER A 33 -6.34 -4.08 5.79
CA SER A 33 -7.11 -5.16 6.43
C SER A 33 -8.13 -5.77 5.48
N ARG A 34 -8.77 -4.96 4.61
CA ARG A 34 -9.71 -5.45 3.62
C ARG A 34 -9.04 -6.31 2.55
N PHE A 35 -7.87 -5.89 2.06
CA PHE A 35 -7.07 -6.70 1.13
C PHE A 35 -6.58 -7.98 1.78
N ALA A 36 -6.13 -7.94 3.03
CA ALA A 36 -5.72 -9.13 3.77
C ALA A 36 -6.85 -10.16 3.87
N HIS A 37 -8.09 -9.70 4.14
CA HIS A 37 -9.27 -10.57 4.14
C HIS A 37 -9.48 -11.22 2.77
N TYR A 38 -9.48 -10.43 1.69
CA TYR A 38 -9.65 -10.98 0.34
C TYR A 38 -8.59 -12.02 -0.02
N LEU A 39 -7.30 -11.69 0.18
CA LEU A 39 -6.19 -12.59 -0.10
C LEU A 39 -6.33 -13.90 0.69
N LYS A 40 -6.72 -13.82 1.97
CA LYS A 40 -6.90 -14.99 2.83
C LYS A 40 -8.02 -15.90 2.32
N VAL A 41 -9.19 -15.35 1.98
CA VAL A 41 -10.34 -16.13 1.52
C VAL A 41 -10.06 -16.75 0.15
N MET A 42 -9.54 -15.97 -0.81
CA MET A 42 -9.20 -16.47 -2.14
C MET A 42 -8.20 -17.63 -2.09
N MET A 43 -7.14 -17.49 -1.29
CA MET A 43 -6.13 -18.55 -1.20
C MET A 43 -6.60 -19.75 -0.39
N ARG A 44 -7.49 -19.55 0.60
CA ARG A 44 -8.11 -20.66 1.34
C ARG A 44 -8.89 -21.57 0.41
N ASP A 45 -9.67 -21.01 -0.51
CA ASP A 45 -10.48 -21.79 -1.45
C ASP A 45 -9.64 -22.52 -2.51
N LYS A 46 -8.35 -22.17 -2.64
CA LYS A 46 -7.37 -22.83 -3.53
C LYS A 46 -6.52 -23.89 -2.82
N ILE A 47 -6.65 -24.06 -1.50
CA ILE A 47 -5.94 -25.11 -0.76
C ILE A 47 -6.41 -26.48 -1.28
N GLY A 48 -5.45 -27.34 -1.63
CA GLY A 48 -5.71 -28.66 -2.21
C GLY A 48 -5.77 -28.69 -3.74
N SER A 49 -5.69 -27.54 -4.41
CA SER A 49 -5.50 -27.48 -5.87
C SER A 49 -4.03 -27.65 -6.28
N PHE A 50 -3.81 -28.13 -7.51
CA PHE A 50 -2.47 -28.26 -8.10
C PHE A 50 -1.97 -26.90 -8.60
N MET A 51 -1.62 -26.00 -7.68
CA MET A 51 -1.13 -24.66 -7.98
C MET A 51 0.37 -24.55 -7.71
N SER A 52 1.17 -24.21 -8.72
CA SER A 52 2.59 -23.88 -8.54
C SER A 52 2.77 -22.51 -7.89
N ARG A 53 3.97 -22.25 -7.37
CA ARG A 53 4.36 -20.94 -6.83
C ARG A 53 4.14 -19.81 -7.83
N GLU A 54 4.55 -20.00 -9.08
CA GLU A 54 4.44 -19.03 -10.18
C GLU A 54 2.99 -18.76 -10.55
N GLN A 55 2.15 -19.80 -10.53
CA GLN A 55 0.72 -19.68 -10.77
C GLN A 55 0.03 -18.89 -9.66
N ALA A 56 0.39 -19.15 -8.40
CA ALA A 56 -0.13 -18.39 -7.25
C ALA A 56 0.28 -16.91 -7.34
N ASP A 57 1.55 -16.63 -7.67
CA ASP A 57 2.06 -15.28 -7.87
C ASP A 57 1.29 -14.53 -8.96
N THR A 58 1.18 -15.13 -10.15
CA THR A 58 0.47 -14.55 -11.29
C THR A 58 -1.02 -14.31 -10.97
N PHE A 59 -1.66 -15.27 -10.30
CA PHE A 59 -3.06 -15.18 -9.92
C PHE A 59 -3.32 -14.01 -8.97
N LEU A 60 -2.52 -13.87 -7.92
CA LEU A 60 -2.67 -12.82 -6.92
C LEU A 60 -2.36 -11.44 -7.50
N ASN A 61 -1.30 -11.31 -8.30
CA ASN A 61 -0.96 -10.06 -8.98
C ASN A 61 -2.03 -9.64 -10.01
N LYS A 62 -2.58 -10.59 -10.76
CA LYS A 62 -3.69 -10.32 -11.70
C LYS A 62 -4.98 -9.90 -10.99
N TRP A 63 -5.23 -10.42 -9.79
CA TRP A 63 -6.38 -9.99 -9.00
C TRP A 63 -6.18 -8.57 -8.46
N ILE A 64 -5.03 -8.29 -7.85
CA ILE A 64 -4.82 -7.03 -7.11
C ILE A 64 -4.74 -5.82 -8.03
N ILE A 65 -4.27 -5.99 -9.27
CA ILE A 65 -4.14 -4.89 -10.23
C ILE A 65 -5.48 -4.24 -10.61
N ASN A 66 -6.60 -4.95 -10.43
CA ASN A 66 -7.95 -4.39 -10.66
C ASN A 66 -8.29 -3.24 -9.68
N TYR A 67 -7.56 -3.15 -8.57
CA TYR A 67 -7.71 -2.12 -7.54
C TYR A 67 -6.62 -1.04 -7.60
N VAL A 68 -5.77 -1.09 -8.64
CA VAL A 68 -4.65 -0.15 -8.83
C VAL A 68 -5.02 0.91 -9.86
N THR A 69 -4.77 2.19 -9.52
CA THR A 69 -4.79 3.31 -10.48
C THR A 69 -3.46 4.06 -10.41
N PRO A 70 -2.60 3.94 -11.44
CA PRO A 70 -1.32 4.63 -11.45
C PRO A 70 -1.44 6.14 -11.72
N ASP A 71 -2.59 6.59 -12.24
CA ASP A 71 -2.87 7.99 -12.55
C ASP A 71 -3.23 8.80 -11.28
N ASP A 72 -2.33 9.71 -10.90
CA ASP A 72 -2.54 10.65 -9.79
C ASP A 72 -3.57 11.75 -10.11
N SER A 73 -3.92 11.96 -11.38
CA SER A 73 -4.94 12.93 -11.79
C SER A 73 -6.36 12.35 -11.84
N ALA A 74 -6.49 11.03 -11.60
CA ALA A 74 -7.78 10.34 -11.59
C ALA A 74 -8.77 10.99 -10.62
N SER A 75 -10.04 10.96 -11.00
CA SER A 75 -11.13 11.53 -10.21
C SER A 75 -11.20 10.90 -8.82
N ALA A 76 -11.78 11.64 -7.87
CA ALA A 76 -11.98 11.13 -6.51
C ALA A 76 -12.81 9.83 -6.50
N GLU A 77 -13.79 9.70 -7.41
CA GLU A 77 -14.58 8.47 -7.56
C GLU A 77 -13.72 7.29 -8.03
N THR A 78 -12.86 7.50 -9.03
CA THR A 78 -11.95 6.46 -9.54
C THR A 78 -10.98 6.01 -8.45
N LYS A 79 -10.38 6.97 -7.71
CA LYS A 79 -9.48 6.68 -6.58
C LYS A 79 -10.18 5.96 -5.43
N ALA A 80 -11.47 6.25 -5.18
CA ALA A 80 -12.25 5.54 -4.18
C ALA A 80 -12.53 4.08 -4.60
N ARG A 81 -12.83 3.84 -5.89
CA ARG A 81 -13.03 2.48 -6.43
C ARG A 81 -11.73 1.68 -6.52
N ARG A 82 -10.61 2.34 -6.77
CA ARG A 82 -9.27 1.77 -6.92
C ARG A 82 -8.29 2.46 -5.96
N PRO A 83 -8.29 2.05 -4.68
CA PRO A 83 -7.62 2.79 -3.60
C PRO A 83 -6.09 2.69 -3.61
N LEU A 84 -5.51 1.82 -4.43
CA LEU A 84 -4.07 1.58 -4.50
C LEU A 84 -3.46 2.35 -5.67
N ARG A 85 -2.34 3.03 -5.42
CA ARG A 85 -1.51 3.60 -6.48
C ARG A 85 -0.62 2.55 -7.11
N GLU A 86 -0.10 1.64 -6.29
CA GLU A 86 0.80 0.56 -6.69
C GLU A 86 0.60 -0.64 -5.75
N ALA A 87 0.70 -1.84 -6.30
CA ALA A 87 0.57 -3.07 -5.52
C ALA A 87 1.39 -4.20 -6.14
N ARG A 88 1.99 -5.05 -5.30
CA ARG A 88 2.75 -6.22 -5.72
C ARG A 88 2.61 -7.33 -4.69
N VAL A 89 2.46 -8.56 -5.12
CA VAL A 89 2.45 -9.73 -4.23
C VAL A 89 3.59 -10.66 -4.64
N ASP A 90 4.53 -10.92 -3.73
CA ASP A 90 5.64 -11.83 -3.96
C ASP A 90 5.34 -13.18 -3.31
N VAL A 91 5.34 -14.27 -4.08
CA VAL A 91 5.14 -15.62 -3.55
C VAL A 91 6.44 -16.41 -3.53
N VAL A 92 6.84 -16.86 -2.34
CA VAL A 92 8.05 -17.66 -2.09
C VAL A 92 7.70 -19.01 -1.50
N GLU A 93 8.45 -20.04 -1.85
CA GLU A 93 8.31 -21.36 -1.23
C GLU A 93 8.93 -21.37 0.18
N ILE A 94 8.35 -22.16 1.07
CA ILE A 94 8.86 -22.35 2.43
C ILE A 94 9.85 -23.51 2.42
N PRO A 95 11.15 -23.26 2.70
CA PRO A 95 12.15 -24.33 2.76
C PRO A 95 11.73 -25.44 3.73
N GLY A 96 11.87 -26.69 3.30
CA GLY A 96 11.54 -27.87 4.10
C GLY A 96 10.04 -28.22 4.17
N LYS A 97 9.17 -27.49 3.47
CA LYS A 97 7.72 -27.79 3.38
C LYS A 97 7.21 -27.71 1.94
N PRO A 98 7.33 -28.81 1.15
CA PRO A 98 6.84 -28.83 -0.22
C PRO A 98 5.35 -28.50 -0.31
N GLY A 99 4.97 -27.68 -1.29
CA GLY A 99 3.58 -27.24 -1.47
C GLY A 99 3.11 -26.15 -0.50
N CYS A 100 3.98 -25.69 0.42
CA CYS A 100 3.70 -24.56 1.29
C CYS A 100 4.38 -23.28 0.77
N TYR A 101 3.58 -22.26 0.50
CA TYR A 101 4.07 -20.97 0.03
C TYR A 101 3.79 -19.86 1.05
N ARG A 102 4.66 -18.85 1.06
CA ARG A 102 4.49 -17.59 1.79
C ARG A 102 4.31 -16.47 0.78
N ALA A 103 3.23 -15.73 0.90
CA ALA A 103 2.97 -14.53 0.11
C ALA A 103 3.32 -13.27 0.93
N VAL A 104 4.01 -12.31 0.33
CA VAL A 104 4.27 -10.99 0.90
C VAL A 104 3.65 -9.94 -0.02
N ALA A 105 2.62 -9.25 0.47
CA ALA A 105 1.92 -8.22 -0.29
C ALA A 105 2.44 -6.82 0.08
N PHE A 106 2.90 -6.08 -0.92
CA PHE A 106 3.30 -4.68 -0.84
C PHE A 106 2.17 -3.83 -1.43
N LEU A 107 1.58 -2.95 -0.61
CA LEU A 107 0.43 -2.13 -0.98
C LEU A 107 0.77 -0.66 -0.76
N ARG A 108 0.68 0.16 -1.80
CA ARG A 108 0.87 1.61 -1.73
C ARG A 108 -0.48 2.31 -1.99
N PRO A 109 -1.15 2.83 -0.96
CA PRO A 109 -2.40 3.56 -1.14
C PRO A 109 -2.18 4.94 -1.77
N HIS A 110 -3.25 5.56 -2.26
CA HIS A 110 -3.22 7.00 -2.54
C HIS A 110 -3.11 7.79 -1.23
N PHE A 111 -2.16 8.72 -1.17
CA PHE A 111 -1.99 9.57 0.00
C PHE A 111 -2.99 10.73 -0.03
N GLN A 112 -3.59 10.99 1.13
CA GLN A 112 -4.32 12.22 1.38
C GLN A 112 -3.34 13.32 1.80
N LEU A 113 -3.64 14.57 1.46
CA LEU A 113 -2.90 15.73 1.95
C LEU A 113 -3.07 15.80 3.47
N ASP A 114 -1.96 15.68 4.20
CA ASP A 114 -1.98 15.61 5.67
C ASP A 114 -1.58 16.94 6.31
N GLU A 115 -0.56 17.60 5.76
CA GLU A 115 -0.05 18.88 6.24
C GLU A 115 0.47 19.71 5.05
N LEU A 116 0.20 21.02 5.09
CA LEU A 116 0.75 21.99 4.15
C LEU A 116 1.28 23.17 4.95
N THR A 117 2.60 23.35 4.99
CA THR A 117 3.22 24.53 5.60
C THR A 117 3.40 25.60 4.54
N VAL A 118 2.74 26.75 4.70
CA VAL A 118 2.87 27.89 3.79
C VAL A 118 3.70 28.96 4.49
N SER A 119 4.84 29.34 3.90
CA SER A 119 5.60 30.52 4.33
C SER A 119 5.33 31.69 3.39
N LEU A 120 4.66 32.73 3.88
CA LEU A 120 4.48 33.98 3.13
C LEU A 120 5.66 34.91 3.41
N ARG A 121 6.26 35.47 2.35
CA ARG A 121 7.33 36.48 2.45
C ARG A 121 6.94 37.67 1.58
N LEU A 122 6.98 38.86 2.16
CA LEU A 122 6.84 40.10 1.40
C LEU A 122 8.20 40.45 0.79
N VAL A 123 8.27 40.53 -0.53
CA VAL A 123 9.51 40.83 -1.27
C VAL A 123 9.24 41.91 -2.31
N ALA A 124 10.19 42.81 -2.51
CA ALA A 124 10.09 43.86 -3.53
C ALA A 124 10.29 43.31 -4.96
N GLU A 125 11.08 42.25 -5.10
CA GLU A 125 11.26 41.49 -6.33
C GLU A 125 11.12 39.99 -6.04
N LEU A 126 10.44 39.24 -6.93
CA LEU A 126 10.23 37.81 -6.76
C LEU A 126 11.57 37.05 -6.92
N PRO A 127 12.06 36.37 -5.87
CA PRO A 127 13.23 35.52 -5.97
C PRO A 127 12.94 34.29 -6.84
N ALA A 128 14.00 33.65 -7.35
CA ALA A 128 13.87 32.43 -8.14
C ALA A 128 13.05 31.36 -7.38
N PRO A 129 12.23 30.56 -8.08
CA PRO A 129 11.34 29.58 -7.47
C PRO A 129 12.14 28.61 -6.59
N ALA A 130 11.61 28.34 -5.39
CA ALA A 130 12.17 27.35 -4.48
C ALA A 130 12.18 25.97 -5.17
N LYS A 131 13.29 25.23 -5.04
CA LYS A 131 13.43 23.84 -5.48
C LYS A 131 12.95 22.88 -4.41
#